data_AF-A0A7S4M4Q6-F1
#
_entry.id   AF-A0A7S4M4Q6-F1
#
_cell.length_a   1.000
_cell.length_b   1.000
_cell.length_c   1.000
_cell.angle_alpha   90.00
_cell.angle_beta   90.00
_cell.angle_gamma   90.00
#
_symmetry.space_group_name_H-M   'P 1'
#
loop_
_entity.id
_entity.type
_entity.pdbx_description
1 polymer ?
#
loop_
_entity_poly.entity_id
_entity_poly.type
_entity_poly.pdbx_seq_one_letter_code
_entity_poly.pdbx_strand_id
1 'polypeptide(L)'
;PHIMVIVEAFDFADADDSLVFYDGDSVNAPVLHYYTGENAIVNDDTLLFYDNYFERDEIMIQSTGNAVLVVFTSGDCFRGLGFSLTYESSQTASFCDAEFEQTLTLETGLVSQRQKGGYRDSSDCFFFITPPSATLVYVEFLQFDLASEDFVEFIDETGTTSVILATFHGNDDTFPVQSIGNRLVVHFVSNESLYDKGFILRYQSLEEPLFCLPLSSLNEATGTIRSHQSTDEYSSISDCSWAIQANAEEFDSIYLYFSTFDVPPPATLVVSPNNAIAVKKSETTKALDEPVLITETNQIVISDSPSLFINFDAAG
;
A
#
# COMPACT_ATOMS: atom_id res chain seq x y z
N PRO A 1 4.79 6.10 -18.03
CA PRO A 1 5.92 5.16 -17.95
C PRO A 1 7.13 5.93 -17.44
N HIS A 2 7.84 5.38 -16.47
CA HIS A 2 9.05 5.97 -15.92
C HIS A 2 10.29 5.23 -16.44
N ILE A 3 11.45 5.80 -16.20
CA ILE A 3 12.74 5.18 -16.49
C ILE A 3 13.32 4.76 -15.14
N MET A 4 13.59 3.46 -15.03
CA MET A 4 14.42 2.92 -13.97
C MET A 4 15.84 2.83 -14.51
N VAL A 5 16.78 3.51 -13.86
CA VAL A 5 18.21 3.41 -14.13
C VAL A 5 18.83 2.54 -13.06
N ILE A 6 19.62 1.55 -13.47
CA ILE A 6 20.37 0.67 -12.57
C ILE A 6 21.84 1.00 -12.76
N VAL A 7 22.47 1.56 -11.73
CA VAL A 7 23.91 1.83 -11.70
C VAL A 7 24.60 0.57 -11.18
N GLU A 8 25.28 -0.13 -12.08
CA GLU A 8 25.95 -1.40 -11.80
C GLU A 8 27.31 -1.17 -11.12
N ALA A 9 28.03 -0.13 -11.54
CA ALA A 9 29.32 0.24 -10.97
C ALA A 9 29.67 1.69 -11.28
N PHE A 10 30.37 2.33 -10.35
CA PHE A 10 31.10 3.56 -10.61
C PHE A 10 32.38 3.59 -9.77
N ASP A 11 33.45 4.13 -10.33
CA ASP A 11 34.75 4.32 -9.69
C ASP A 11 35.34 5.61 -10.27
N PHE A 12 35.22 6.68 -9.47
CA PHE A 12 35.72 8.00 -9.79
C PHE A 12 36.96 8.28 -8.93
N ALA A 13 38.01 8.83 -9.56
CA ALA A 13 39.32 8.92 -8.91
C ALA A 13 39.43 10.00 -7.82
N ASP A 14 38.54 10.99 -7.81
CA ASP A 14 38.55 12.11 -6.87
C ASP A 14 37.13 12.73 -6.69
N ALA A 15 37.01 13.63 -5.71
CA ALA A 15 35.76 14.35 -5.40
C ALA A 15 35.34 15.43 -6.43
N ASP A 16 36.13 15.64 -7.49
CA ASP A 16 35.84 16.58 -8.59
C ASP A 16 35.22 15.91 -9.83
N ASP A 17 35.25 14.57 -9.90
CA ASP A 17 34.47 13.78 -10.84
C ASP A 17 33.04 13.61 -10.29
N SER A 18 32.03 13.78 -11.15
CA SER A 18 30.62 13.66 -10.74
C SER A 18 29.73 13.02 -11.80
N LEU A 19 28.72 12.30 -11.33
CA LEU A 19 27.64 11.73 -12.13
C LEU A 19 26.31 12.21 -11.56
N VAL A 20 25.56 12.97 -12.36
CA VAL A 20 24.29 13.60 -11.94
C VAL A 20 23.14 13.08 -12.80
N PHE A 21 22.05 12.71 -12.14
CA PHE A 21 20.81 12.25 -12.76
C PHE A 21 19.74 13.32 -12.58
N TYR A 22 19.15 13.78 -13.68
CA TYR A 22 18.07 14.75 -13.67
C TYR A 22 16.75 14.12 -14.12
N ASP A 23 15.65 14.48 -13.45
CA ASP A 23 14.29 13.99 -13.73
C ASP A 23 13.66 14.71 -14.93
N GLY A 24 14.21 14.46 -16.12
CA GLY A 24 13.79 15.10 -17.36
C GLY A 24 14.85 15.00 -18.44
N ASP A 25 14.75 15.87 -19.45
CA ASP A 25 15.67 15.90 -20.61
C ASP A 25 16.66 17.08 -20.57
N SER A 26 16.72 17.83 -19.47
CA SER A 26 17.56 19.03 -19.33
C SER A 26 18.14 19.18 -17.93
N VAL A 27 19.25 19.91 -17.82
CA VAL A 27 19.93 20.24 -16.55
C VAL A 27 19.13 21.18 -15.64
N ASN A 28 18.00 21.70 -16.11
CA ASN A 28 17.09 22.52 -15.30
C ASN A 28 16.01 21.68 -14.61
N ALA A 29 15.93 20.38 -14.91
CA ALA A 29 15.02 19.48 -14.23
C ALA A 29 15.50 19.20 -12.78
N PRO A 30 14.63 18.69 -11.89
CA PRO A 30 15.04 18.28 -10.55
C PRO A 30 16.17 17.26 -10.59
N VAL A 31 17.10 17.34 -9.63
CA VAL A 31 18.16 16.33 -9.47
C VAL A 31 17.55 15.14 -8.74
N LEU A 32 17.66 13.94 -9.34
CA LEU A 32 17.32 12.67 -8.71
C LEU A 32 18.46 12.21 -7.80
N HIS A 33 19.67 12.10 -8.37
CA HIS A 33 20.86 11.66 -7.64
C HIS A 33 22.12 12.36 -8.13
N TYR A 34 23.09 12.43 -7.23
CA TYR A 34 24.43 12.96 -7.44
C TYR A 34 25.42 11.95 -6.87
N TYR A 35 26.47 11.58 -7.61
CA TYR A 35 27.53 10.69 -7.13
C TYR A 35 28.91 11.28 -7.43
N THR A 36 29.87 11.07 -6.52
CA THR A 36 31.26 11.54 -6.65
C THR A 36 32.21 10.64 -5.84
N GLY A 37 33.47 10.51 -6.28
CA GLY A 37 34.43 9.57 -5.69
C GLY A 37 33.99 8.10 -5.77
N GLU A 38 34.29 7.31 -4.73
CA GLU A 38 33.91 5.89 -4.62
C GLU A 38 32.55 5.67 -3.91
N ASN A 39 31.84 6.74 -3.50
CA ASN A 39 30.62 6.64 -2.69
C ASN A 39 29.41 7.35 -3.32
N ALA A 40 28.21 6.82 -3.10
CA ALA A 40 26.97 7.45 -3.51
C ALA A 40 26.54 8.49 -2.46
N ILE A 41 26.54 9.78 -2.82
CA ILE A 41 26.19 10.89 -1.91
C ILE A 41 24.96 11.63 -2.47
N VAL A 42 23.77 11.27 -2.00
CA VAL A 42 22.55 12.02 -2.36
C VAL A 42 22.54 13.33 -1.56
N ASN A 43 22.56 14.48 -2.26
CA ASN A 43 22.50 15.80 -1.64
C ASN A 43 21.09 16.38 -1.79
N ASP A 44 20.35 16.45 -0.69
CA ASP A 44 19.44 17.57 -0.45
C ASP A 44 20.19 18.54 0.48
N ASP A 45 20.02 19.86 0.28
CA ASP A 45 20.81 20.95 0.88
C ASP A 45 20.77 21.01 2.43
N THR A 46 20.17 20.01 3.09
CA THR A 46 20.05 19.88 4.53
C THR A 46 20.43 18.52 5.13
N LEU A 47 20.58 17.44 4.35
CA LEU A 47 20.88 16.09 4.86
C LEU A 47 21.75 15.28 3.88
N LEU A 48 22.94 14.87 4.34
CA LEU A 48 23.81 13.93 3.63
C LEU A 48 23.34 12.51 3.93
N PHE A 49 22.64 11.88 2.98
CA PHE A 49 22.33 10.46 3.07
C PHE A 49 23.49 9.63 2.52
N TYR A 50 23.98 8.70 3.34
CA TYR A 50 25.05 7.78 2.95
C TYR A 50 24.42 6.54 2.31
N ASP A 51 24.48 6.44 0.98
CA ASP A 51 24.04 5.23 0.27
C ASP A 51 25.27 4.32 0.06
N ASN A 52 25.43 3.32 0.93
CA ASN A 52 26.62 2.46 0.92
C ASN A 52 26.51 1.42 -0.21
N TYR A 53 27.14 1.72 -1.36
CA TYR A 53 27.26 0.84 -2.52
C TYR A 53 27.75 -0.59 -2.17
N PHE A 54 28.62 -0.75 -1.16
CA PHE A 54 29.19 -2.05 -0.79
C PHE A 54 28.19 -3.05 -0.20
N GLU A 55 26.99 -2.61 0.22
CA GLU A 55 25.97 -3.48 0.80
C GLU A 55 24.80 -3.78 -0.15
N ARG A 56 24.64 -3.04 -1.27
CA ARG A 56 23.44 -3.09 -2.11
C ARG A 56 23.57 -3.84 -3.43
N ASP A 57 24.79 -4.17 -3.87
CA ASP A 57 25.14 -4.76 -5.18
C ASP A 57 24.66 -3.96 -6.44
N GLU A 58 23.57 -3.18 -6.37
CA GLU A 58 22.99 -2.37 -7.46
C GLU A 58 22.30 -1.11 -6.87
N ILE A 59 22.50 0.07 -7.48
CA ILE A 59 21.75 1.30 -7.13
C ILE A 59 20.67 1.54 -8.17
N MET A 60 19.43 1.70 -7.73
CA MET A 60 18.28 1.99 -8.60
C MET A 60 17.91 3.46 -8.51
N ILE A 61 17.56 4.07 -9.64
CA ILE A 61 17.11 5.46 -9.72
C ILE A 61 15.82 5.48 -10.53
N GLN A 62 14.77 6.04 -9.96
CA GLN A 62 13.46 6.09 -10.58
C GLN A 62 13.11 7.52 -10.97
N SER A 63 12.84 7.75 -12.26
CA SER A 63 12.29 9.04 -12.70
C SER A 63 10.80 9.17 -12.40
N THR A 64 10.29 10.41 -12.29
CA THR A 64 8.84 10.65 -12.24
C THR A 64 8.23 10.62 -13.65
N GLY A 65 9.00 11.06 -14.64
CA GLY A 65 8.60 11.16 -16.04
C GLY A 65 9.21 10.08 -16.94
N ASN A 66 9.04 10.23 -18.25
CA ASN A 66 9.55 9.34 -19.28
C ASN A 66 10.93 9.73 -19.82
N ALA A 67 11.68 10.55 -19.08
CA ALA A 67 12.99 11.05 -19.47
C ALA A 67 13.91 11.15 -18.25
N VAL A 68 15.18 10.80 -18.45
CA VAL A 68 16.28 11.00 -17.50
C VAL A 68 17.46 11.53 -18.28
N LEU A 69 18.06 12.61 -17.79
CA LEU A 69 19.31 13.14 -18.30
C LEU A 69 20.42 12.74 -17.34
N VAL A 70 21.42 12.05 -17.87
CA VAL A 70 22.63 11.65 -17.13
C VAL A 70 23.79 12.54 -17.58
N VAL A 71 24.40 13.26 -16.63
CA VAL A 71 25.52 14.17 -16.88
C VAL A 71 26.74 13.69 -16.10
N PHE A 72 27.77 13.29 -16.83
CA PHE A 72 29.09 13.01 -16.27
C PHE A 72 30.03 14.20 -16.48
N THR A 73 30.67 14.65 -15.41
CA THR A 73 31.67 15.73 -15.43
C THR A 73 32.97 15.19 -14.84
N SER A 74 34.09 15.37 -15.56
CA SER A 74 35.41 14.93 -15.10
C SER A 74 36.37 16.10 -14.90
N GLY A 75 37.21 16.03 -13.87
CA GLY A 75 38.24 17.00 -13.55
C GLY A 75 39.55 16.84 -14.33
N ASP A 76 40.57 17.63 -13.94
CA ASP A 76 41.89 17.70 -14.61
C ASP A 76 42.96 16.77 -13.99
N CYS A 77 42.63 15.98 -12.96
CA CYS A 77 43.59 15.13 -12.23
C CYS A 77 43.05 13.71 -11.97
N PHE A 78 43.94 12.72 -12.12
CA PHE A 78 43.68 11.28 -11.93
C PHE A 78 42.54 10.71 -12.80
N ARG A 79 42.42 9.38 -12.86
CA ARG A 79 41.45 8.68 -13.72
C ARG A 79 40.94 7.44 -13.00
N GLY A 80 39.64 7.35 -12.80
CA GLY A 80 38.97 6.16 -12.28
C GLY A 80 38.63 5.17 -13.39
N LEU A 81 37.96 4.07 -13.05
CA LEU A 81 37.47 3.10 -14.03
C LEU A 81 36.21 3.58 -14.78
N GLY A 82 35.56 4.66 -14.30
CA GLY A 82 34.36 5.23 -14.91
C GLY A 82 33.09 4.62 -14.30
N PHE A 83 32.02 4.50 -15.09
CA PHE A 83 30.73 3.98 -14.64
C PHE A 83 30.08 3.03 -15.65
N SER A 84 29.27 2.10 -15.17
CA SER A 84 28.38 1.26 -15.95
C SER A 84 26.96 1.42 -15.42
N LEU A 85 26.02 1.64 -16.34
CA LEU A 85 24.60 1.70 -16.01
C LEU A 85 23.77 1.02 -17.10
N THR A 86 22.62 0.51 -16.69
CA THR A 86 21.55 0.06 -17.58
C THR A 86 20.29 0.86 -17.29
N TYR A 87 19.36 0.87 -18.23
CA TYR A 87 18.07 1.53 -18.02
C TYR A 87 16.96 0.72 -18.68
N GLU A 88 15.78 0.79 -18.08
CA GLU A 88 14.57 0.23 -18.65
C GLU A 88 13.38 1.15 -18.44
N SER A 89 12.40 1.07 -19.36
CA SER A 89 11.13 1.70 -19.11
C SER A 89 10.30 0.79 -18.23
N SER A 90 9.86 1.30 -17.09
CA SER A 90 9.08 0.56 -16.11
C SER A 90 7.68 1.17 -15.96
N GLN A 91 6.76 0.32 -15.53
CA GLN A 91 5.41 0.69 -15.06
C GLN A 91 5.28 0.48 -13.53
N THR A 92 6.36 0.05 -12.89
CA THR A 92 6.47 -0.17 -11.45
C THR A 92 7.05 1.06 -10.80
N ALA A 93 6.21 1.85 -10.13
CA ALA A 93 6.68 2.88 -9.23
C ALA A 93 7.43 2.23 -8.07
N SER A 94 8.73 2.45 -8.01
CA SER A 94 9.55 1.89 -6.95
C SER A 94 10.61 2.87 -6.53
N PHE A 95 11.39 2.46 -5.52
CA PHE A 95 12.55 3.21 -5.07
C PHE A 95 12.13 4.57 -4.49
N CYS A 96 11.45 4.51 -3.34
CA CYS A 96 11.23 5.69 -2.55
C CYS A 96 12.48 5.97 -1.69
N ASP A 97 12.95 7.21 -1.77
CA ASP A 97 13.98 7.75 -0.88
C ASP A 97 13.36 8.50 0.31
N ALA A 98 14.14 9.26 1.09
CA ALA A 98 13.67 9.87 2.34
C ALA A 98 12.40 10.72 2.19
N GLU A 99 12.31 11.56 1.16
CA GLU A 99 11.09 12.29 0.78
C GLU A 99 10.84 12.06 -0.71
N PHE A 100 9.77 11.35 -1.06
CA PHE A 100 9.48 10.99 -2.44
C PHE A 100 8.01 11.16 -2.78
N GLU A 101 7.72 11.88 -3.85
CA GLU A 101 6.37 12.00 -4.38
C GLU A 101 6.32 11.57 -5.85
N GLN A 102 5.41 10.66 -6.19
CA GLN A 102 5.22 10.25 -7.58
C GLN A 102 3.74 10.16 -7.95
N THR A 103 3.39 10.78 -9.07
CA THR A 103 2.04 10.69 -9.65
C THR A 103 1.95 9.62 -10.73
N LEU A 104 1.00 8.72 -10.57
CA LEU A 104 0.73 7.57 -11.42
C LEU A 104 -0.58 7.79 -12.18
N THR A 105 -0.47 7.88 -13.50
CA THR A 105 -1.60 8.23 -14.40
C THR A 105 -2.01 7.09 -15.34
N LEU A 106 -1.34 5.95 -15.28
CA LEU A 106 -1.71 4.77 -16.06
C LEU A 106 -2.95 4.11 -15.43
N GLU A 107 -3.78 3.45 -16.23
CA GLU A 107 -4.98 2.75 -15.73
C GLU A 107 -4.64 1.52 -14.90
N THR A 108 -3.42 0.99 -15.02
CA THR A 108 -2.90 -0.11 -14.22
C THR A 108 -1.41 0.08 -13.98
N GLY A 109 -0.90 -0.41 -12.86
CA GLY A 109 0.53 -0.44 -12.60
C GLY A 109 0.88 -1.13 -11.29
N LEU A 110 2.17 -1.06 -10.94
CA LEU A 110 2.70 -1.60 -9.70
C LEU A 110 3.29 -0.47 -8.85
N VAL A 111 3.21 -0.60 -7.53
CA VAL A 111 4.02 0.16 -6.58
C VAL A 111 4.83 -0.85 -5.77
N SER A 112 6.14 -0.61 -5.62
CA SER A 112 7.05 -1.54 -4.96
C SER A 112 8.05 -0.81 -4.06
N GLN A 113 8.08 -1.20 -2.80
CA GLN A 113 9.20 -0.90 -1.89
C GLN A 113 10.08 -2.14 -1.66
N ARG A 114 9.94 -3.15 -2.50
CA ARG A 114 10.74 -4.36 -2.42
C ARG A 114 12.01 -4.22 -3.24
N GLN A 115 13.16 -4.18 -2.55
CA GLN A 115 14.49 -4.08 -3.18
C GLN A 115 15.40 -5.20 -2.70
N LYS A 116 16.50 -5.43 -3.43
CA LYS A 116 17.58 -6.31 -2.98
C LYS A 116 18.22 -5.68 -1.74
N GLY A 117 18.10 -6.32 -0.59
CA GLY A 117 18.53 -5.77 0.70
C GLY A 117 17.41 -5.19 1.58
N GLY A 118 16.17 -5.10 1.06
CA GLY A 118 15.02 -4.55 1.78
C GLY A 118 14.68 -3.11 1.37
N TYR A 119 13.61 -2.55 1.94
CA TYR A 119 13.29 -1.13 1.75
C TYR A 119 14.24 -0.22 2.54
N ARG A 120 14.23 1.07 2.21
CA ARG A 120 15.07 2.08 2.85
C ARG A 120 14.47 2.54 4.19
N ASP A 121 15.31 2.74 5.19
CA ASP A 121 14.94 3.32 6.48
C ASP A 121 14.69 4.83 6.38
N SER A 122 13.95 5.40 7.34
CA SER A 122 13.60 6.83 7.37
C SER A 122 12.96 7.34 6.06
N SER A 123 12.16 6.51 5.39
CA SER A 123 11.44 6.86 4.17
C SER A 123 10.08 7.47 4.50
N ASP A 124 9.71 8.51 3.75
CA ASP A 124 8.39 9.17 3.76
C ASP A 124 7.93 9.34 2.30
N CYS A 125 7.05 8.44 1.86
CA CYS A 125 6.80 8.17 0.44
C CYS A 125 5.34 8.34 0.06
N PHE A 126 5.05 9.16 -0.95
CA PHE A 126 3.71 9.34 -1.49
C PHE A 126 3.62 8.88 -2.95
N PHE A 127 2.77 7.88 -3.20
CA PHE A 127 2.37 7.47 -4.54
C PHE A 127 0.93 7.91 -4.80
N PHE A 128 0.76 8.94 -5.62
CA PHE A 128 -0.53 9.48 -6.02
C PHE A 128 -1.07 8.73 -7.24
N ILE A 129 -2.01 7.82 -7.05
CA ILE A 129 -2.65 7.08 -8.14
C ILE A 129 -3.86 7.87 -8.63
N THR A 130 -3.70 8.52 -9.78
CA THR A 130 -4.71 9.39 -10.41
C THR A 130 -4.86 9.12 -11.91
N PRO A 131 -5.37 7.94 -12.32
CA PRO A 131 -5.63 7.65 -13.72
C PRO A 131 -6.75 8.57 -14.25
N PRO A 132 -6.61 9.20 -15.42
CA PRO A 132 -7.57 10.18 -15.91
C PRO A 132 -9.00 9.67 -16.09
N SER A 133 -9.16 8.36 -16.34
CA SER A 133 -10.46 7.74 -16.63
C SER A 133 -11.02 6.95 -15.44
N ALA A 134 -10.33 6.94 -14.30
CA ALA A 134 -10.79 6.20 -13.13
C ALA A 134 -12.05 6.84 -12.54
N THR A 135 -13.05 6.02 -12.21
CA THR A 135 -14.09 6.37 -11.24
C THR A 135 -13.59 6.04 -9.83
N LEU A 136 -13.01 4.84 -9.68
CA LEU A 136 -12.37 4.37 -8.46
C LEU A 136 -11.01 3.73 -8.77
N VAL A 137 -10.21 3.50 -7.74
CA VAL A 137 -8.92 2.82 -7.78
C VAL A 137 -8.98 1.62 -6.83
N TYR A 138 -8.61 0.46 -7.34
CA TYR A 138 -8.48 -0.77 -6.57
C TYR A 138 -7.02 -1.17 -6.44
N VAL A 139 -6.64 -1.63 -5.26
CA VAL A 139 -5.30 -2.08 -4.92
C VAL A 139 -5.35 -3.45 -4.24
N GLU A 140 -4.40 -4.31 -4.58
CA GLU A 140 -4.13 -5.54 -3.84
C GLU A 140 -2.62 -5.75 -3.68
N PHE A 141 -2.21 -6.30 -2.54
CA PHE A 141 -0.83 -6.71 -2.31
C PHE A 141 -0.53 -8.01 -3.04
N LEU A 142 0.61 -8.03 -3.73
CA LEU A 142 1.21 -9.24 -4.28
C LEU A 142 2.20 -9.85 -3.28
N GLN A 143 2.89 -8.99 -2.52
CA GLN A 143 3.83 -9.34 -1.46
C GLN A 143 3.79 -8.23 -0.40
N PHE A 144 3.94 -8.59 0.87
CA PHE A 144 3.95 -7.65 1.99
C PHE A 144 4.79 -8.23 3.13
N ASP A 145 5.70 -7.43 3.67
CA ASP A 145 6.60 -7.77 4.78
C ASP A 145 7.32 -6.49 5.24
N LEU A 146 6.84 -5.86 6.31
CA LEU A 146 7.41 -4.66 6.92
C LEU A 146 7.90 -4.96 8.33
N ALA A 147 8.72 -4.06 8.89
CA ALA A 147 9.02 -4.06 10.31
C ALA A 147 7.79 -3.60 11.13
N SER A 148 7.71 -4.03 12.38
CA SER A 148 6.53 -3.85 13.25
C SER A 148 6.06 -2.40 13.43
N GLU A 149 6.96 -1.43 13.32
CA GLU A 149 6.68 -0.01 13.56
C GLU A 149 6.60 0.79 12.23
N ASP A 150 6.81 0.12 11.10
CA ASP A 150 6.71 0.70 9.77
C ASP A 150 5.32 0.42 9.20
N PHE A 151 4.86 1.26 8.29
CA PHE A 151 3.49 1.14 7.78
C PHE A 151 3.31 1.64 6.36
N VAL A 152 2.28 1.11 5.72
CA VAL A 152 1.71 1.66 4.49
C VAL A 152 0.23 1.96 4.71
N GLU A 153 -0.17 3.18 4.45
CA GLU A 153 -1.55 3.63 4.54
C GLU A 153 -2.12 4.00 3.16
N PHE A 154 -3.42 3.75 3.02
CA PHE A 154 -4.19 4.03 1.82
C PHE A 154 -5.16 5.16 2.12
N ILE A 155 -4.94 6.32 1.53
CA ILE A 155 -5.73 7.51 1.76
C ILE A 155 -6.55 7.82 0.52
N ASP A 156 -7.87 7.93 0.68
CA ASP A 156 -8.72 8.52 -0.33
C ASP A 156 -8.67 10.04 -0.24
N GLU A 157 -8.29 10.71 -1.33
CA GLU A 157 -8.31 12.17 -1.42
C GLU A 157 -9.38 12.65 -2.41
N THR A 158 -10.65 12.66 -1.97
CA THR A 158 -11.75 13.30 -2.70
C THR A 158 -11.80 14.81 -2.44
N GLY A 159 -10.98 15.60 -3.16
CA GLY A 159 -11.11 17.06 -3.31
C GLY A 159 -11.00 17.95 -2.05
N THR A 160 -11.89 17.80 -1.06
CA THR A 160 -11.96 18.60 0.18
C THR A 160 -11.81 17.78 1.46
N THR A 161 -11.76 16.45 1.37
CA THR A 161 -11.63 15.56 2.52
C THR A 161 -10.65 14.44 2.19
N SER A 162 -9.76 14.13 3.13
CA SER A 162 -8.94 12.92 3.11
C SER A 162 -9.47 11.92 4.13
N VAL A 163 -9.58 10.65 3.73
CA VAL A 163 -10.01 9.55 4.60
C VAL A 163 -9.02 8.40 4.48
N ILE A 164 -8.48 7.95 5.61
CA ILE A 164 -7.68 6.72 5.67
C ILE A 164 -8.64 5.54 5.49
N LEU A 165 -8.41 4.75 4.44
CA LEU A 165 -9.18 3.56 4.09
C LEU A 165 -8.66 2.33 4.82
N ALA A 166 -7.34 2.20 4.92
CA ALA A 166 -6.64 1.11 5.58
C ALA A 166 -5.20 1.52 5.90
N THR A 167 -4.64 0.93 6.96
CA THR A 167 -3.22 1.00 7.30
C THR A 167 -2.75 -0.43 7.55
N PHE A 168 -1.58 -0.79 7.05
CA PHE A 168 -0.96 -2.10 7.24
C PHE A 168 0.41 -1.90 7.87
N HIS A 169 0.70 -2.68 8.91
CA HIS A 169 1.94 -2.67 9.67
C HIS A 169 2.65 -4.01 9.56
N GLY A 170 3.96 -4.03 9.85
CA GLY A 170 4.68 -5.26 10.11
C GLY A 170 4.44 -6.36 9.06
N ASN A 171 3.99 -7.51 9.53
CA ASN A 171 3.61 -8.65 8.70
C ASN A 171 2.11 -8.96 8.74
N ASP A 172 1.28 -7.91 8.84
CA ASP A 172 -0.18 -8.03 8.81
C ASP A 172 -0.68 -8.84 7.63
N ASP A 173 -1.82 -9.53 7.84
CA ASP A 173 -2.54 -10.15 6.76
C ASP A 173 -3.15 -9.06 5.85
N THR A 174 -2.74 -9.05 4.59
CA THR A 174 -3.14 -7.99 3.66
C THR A 174 -4.45 -8.29 2.94
N PHE A 175 -5.36 -7.32 2.90
CA PHE A 175 -6.58 -7.34 2.11
C PHE A 175 -6.56 -6.28 1.00
N PRO A 176 -7.34 -6.46 -0.08
CA PRO A 176 -7.47 -5.44 -1.10
C PRO A 176 -8.18 -4.17 -0.59
N VAL A 177 -7.74 -3.02 -1.09
CA VAL A 177 -8.29 -1.71 -0.79
C VAL A 177 -8.93 -1.13 -2.03
N GLN A 178 -10.12 -0.54 -1.89
CA GLN A 178 -10.75 0.22 -2.96
C GLN A 178 -11.04 1.63 -2.47
N SER A 179 -10.71 2.63 -3.29
CA SER A 179 -11.11 4.00 -3.05
C SER A 179 -12.63 4.20 -3.21
N ILE A 180 -13.07 5.34 -2.73
CA ILE A 180 -14.38 5.97 -2.89
C ILE A 180 -14.34 6.88 -4.14
N GLY A 181 -13.24 7.60 -4.35
CA GLY A 181 -13.05 8.50 -5.49
C GLY A 181 -12.00 8.04 -6.50
N ASN A 182 -11.72 8.88 -7.48
CA ASN A 182 -10.78 8.60 -8.56
C ASN A 182 -9.29 8.83 -8.20
N ARG A 183 -9.00 9.11 -6.93
CA ARG A 183 -7.66 9.41 -6.44
C ARG A 183 -7.39 8.65 -5.16
N LEU A 184 -6.37 7.79 -5.21
CA LEU A 184 -5.89 7.03 -4.08
C LEU A 184 -4.43 7.37 -3.84
N VAL A 185 -4.08 7.63 -2.59
CA VAL A 185 -2.69 7.85 -2.17
C VAL A 185 -2.23 6.62 -1.41
N VAL A 186 -1.09 6.07 -1.83
CA VAL A 186 -0.34 5.09 -1.04
C VAL A 186 0.77 5.85 -0.35
N HIS A 187 0.72 5.89 0.98
CA HIS A 187 1.71 6.55 1.81
C HIS A 187 2.49 5.50 2.61
N PHE A 188 3.79 5.40 2.38
CA PHE A 188 4.66 4.45 3.06
C PHE A 188 5.65 5.19 3.95
N VAL A 189 5.76 4.76 5.21
CA VAL A 189 6.65 5.34 6.21
C VAL A 189 7.47 4.24 6.88
N SER A 190 8.78 4.49 7.03
CA SER A 190 9.69 3.64 7.80
C SER A 190 10.50 4.45 8.82
N ASN A 191 10.85 3.84 9.95
CA ASN A 191 11.67 4.48 10.99
C ASN A 191 13.20 4.26 10.80
N GLU A 192 14.01 4.64 11.80
CA GLU A 192 15.49 4.53 11.80
C GLU A 192 16.05 3.12 12.14
N SER A 193 15.26 2.04 12.04
CA SER A 193 15.68 0.70 12.50
C SER A 193 15.14 -0.46 11.65
N LEU A 194 16.04 -1.43 11.38
CA LEU A 194 15.88 -2.73 10.71
C LEU A 194 14.77 -2.87 9.64
N TYR A 195 15.26 -2.98 8.41
CA TYR A 195 14.59 -3.37 7.17
C TYR A 195 13.95 -4.76 7.21
N ASP A 196 12.78 -4.89 6.61
CA ASP A 196 12.24 -6.17 6.11
C ASP A 196 12.12 -6.12 4.57
N LYS A 197 11.52 -7.14 3.94
CA LYS A 197 11.55 -7.32 2.49
C LYS A 197 10.76 -6.27 1.70
N GLY A 198 9.87 -5.53 2.35
CA GLY A 198 9.00 -4.54 1.72
C GLY A 198 7.79 -5.15 1.02
N PHE A 199 7.04 -4.29 0.34
CA PHE A 199 5.80 -4.66 -0.34
C PHE A 199 5.88 -4.51 -1.86
N ILE A 200 5.04 -5.27 -2.55
CA ILE A 200 4.67 -5.06 -3.95
C ILE A 200 3.15 -5.05 -4.00
N LEU A 201 2.57 -3.97 -4.51
CA LEU A 201 1.14 -3.88 -4.76
C LEU A 201 0.85 -3.62 -6.23
N ARG A 202 -0.33 -4.08 -6.65
CA ARG A 202 -0.91 -3.83 -7.96
C ARG A 202 -2.08 -2.88 -7.79
N TYR A 203 -2.17 -1.87 -8.66
CA TYR A 203 -3.34 -1.01 -8.75
C TYR A 203 -4.01 -1.11 -10.13
N GLN A 204 -5.30 -0.84 -10.16
CA GLN A 204 -6.09 -0.70 -11.39
C GLN A 204 -7.23 0.31 -11.21
N SER A 205 -7.55 1.04 -12.26
CA SER A 205 -8.74 1.86 -12.34
C SER A 205 -9.99 1.00 -12.48
N LEU A 206 -11.08 1.46 -11.88
CA LEU A 206 -12.40 0.87 -12.01
C LEU A 206 -13.39 1.93 -12.52
N GLU A 207 -14.30 1.50 -13.39
CA GLU A 207 -15.45 2.32 -13.83
C GLU A 207 -16.62 2.22 -12.84
N GLU A 208 -16.76 1.07 -12.18
CA GLU A 208 -17.85 0.73 -11.25
C GLU A 208 -17.25 0.15 -9.95
N PRO A 209 -17.88 0.38 -8.78
CA PRO A 209 -17.38 -0.14 -7.52
C PRO A 209 -17.46 -1.66 -7.46
N LEU A 210 -16.41 -2.30 -6.93
CA LEU A 210 -16.49 -3.68 -6.51
C LEU A 210 -17.24 -3.75 -5.19
N PHE A 211 -18.22 -4.65 -5.17
CA PHE A 211 -18.91 -5.08 -3.97
C PHE A 211 -18.21 -6.32 -3.44
N CYS A 212 -18.29 -6.58 -2.14
CA CYS A 212 -17.69 -7.77 -1.53
C CYS A 212 -16.15 -7.81 -1.59
N LEU A 213 -15.45 -6.73 -1.23
CA LEU A 213 -14.00 -6.80 -1.08
C LEU A 213 -13.67 -7.91 -0.06
N PRO A 214 -12.90 -8.94 -0.45
CA PRO A 214 -12.56 -10.02 0.46
C PRO A 214 -11.70 -9.44 1.59
N LEU A 215 -12.12 -9.66 2.83
CA LEU A 215 -11.28 -9.39 3.97
C LEU A 215 -10.50 -10.66 4.28
N SER A 216 -9.17 -10.59 4.17
CA SER A 216 -8.30 -11.49 4.89
C SER A 216 -8.30 -11.10 6.37
N SER A 217 -8.16 -12.09 7.24
CA SER A 217 -8.06 -12.04 8.70
C SER A 217 -7.83 -10.64 9.30
N LEU A 218 -8.81 -10.15 10.06
CA LEU A 218 -8.63 -8.98 10.92
C LEU A 218 -7.79 -9.39 12.13
N ASN A 219 -6.47 -9.22 12.04
CA ASN A 219 -5.55 -9.45 13.17
C ASN A 219 -5.55 -8.29 14.19
N GLU A 220 -6.09 -7.12 13.82
CA GLU A 220 -6.26 -6.00 14.73
C GLU A 220 -7.35 -6.24 15.78
N ALA A 221 -7.20 -5.62 16.96
CA ALA A 221 -8.17 -5.73 18.06
C ALA A 221 -9.58 -5.23 17.68
N THR A 222 -9.70 -4.37 16.67
CA THR A 222 -10.96 -3.83 16.15
C THR A 222 -10.86 -3.59 14.65
N GLY A 223 -11.96 -3.72 13.91
CA GLY A 223 -12.03 -3.36 12.49
C GLY A 223 -13.45 -3.00 12.07
N THR A 224 -13.61 -2.50 10.85
CA THR A 224 -14.92 -2.16 10.28
C THR A 224 -15.14 -2.91 8.98
N ILE A 225 -16.30 -3.54 8.82
CA ILE A 225 -16.71 -4.23 7.59
C ILE A 225 -17.77 -3.38 6.90
N ARG A 226 -17.62 -3.20 5.58
CA ARG A 226 -18.64 -2.58 4.73
C ARG A 226 -18.90 -3.51 3.54
N SER A 227 -20.15 -3.56 3.07
CA SER A 227 -20.49 -4.32 1.87
C SER A 227 -19.83 -3.75 0.61
N HIS A 228 -19.52 -2.44 0.62
CA HIS A 228 -18.78 -1.69 -0.39
C HIS A 228 -18.25 -0.38 0.21
N GLN A 229 -17.31 0.29 -0.47
CA GLN A 229 -16.78 1.61 -0.08
C GLN A 229 -17.45 2.78 -0.85
N SER A 230 -18.40 2.50 -1.74
CA SER A 230 -19.18 3.53 -2.45
C SER A 230 -20.27 4.16 -1.56
N THR A 231 -20.79 5.32 -1.97
CA THR A 231 -22.03 5.91 -1.45
C THR A 231 -23.30 5.36 -2.10
N ASP A 232 -23.16 4.54 -3.15
CA ASP A 232 -24.27 3.97 -3.92
C ASP A 232 -24.88 2.73 -3.23
N GLU A 233 -25.99 2.22 -3.76
CA GLU A 233 -26.58 0.96 -3.28
C GLU A 233 -25.72 -0.25 -3.67
N TYR A 234 -25.79 -1.33 -2.90
CA TYR A 234 -25.11 -2.58 -3.25
C TYR A 234 -25.70 -3.21 -4.52
N SER A 235 -24.87 -3.90 -5.31
CA SER A 235 -25.35 -4.62 -6.49
C SER A 235 -26.32 -5.75 -6.10
N SER A 236 -27.42 -5.90 -6.85
CA SER A 236 -28.48 -6.88 -6.59
C SER A 236 -28.08 -8.35 -6.75
N ILE A 237 -26.86 -8.61 -7.21
CA ILE A 237 -26.28 -9.95 -7.36
C ILE A 237 -25.03 -10.15 -6.50
N SER A 238 -24.80 -9.27 -5.51
CA SER A 238 -23.67 -9.39 -4.59
C SER A 238 -23.81 -10.63 -3.72
N ASP A 239 -22.77 -11.46 -3.68
CA ASP A 239 -22.65 -12.60 -2.78
C ASP A 239 -21.29 -12.50 -2.09
N CYS A 240 -21.29 -11.98 -0.87
CA CYS A 240 -20.08 -11.67 -0.12
C CYS A 240 -19.92 -12.64 1.06
N SER A 241 -18.70 -13.09 1.29
CA SER A 241 -18.34 -13.82 2.50
C SER A 241 -17.12 -13.19 3.15
N TRP A 242 -17.19 -12.95 4.46
CA TRP A 242 -16.08 -12.46 5.26
C TRP A 242 -15.79 -13.44 6.39
N ALA A 243 -14.50 -13.68 6.63
CA ALA A 243 -14.02 -14.45 7.77
C ALA A 243 -13.25 -13.51 8.70
N ILE A 244 -13.73 -13.36 9.93
CA ILE A 244 -13.02 -12.64 10.98
C ILE A 244 -12.28 -13.68 11.82
N GLN A 245 -10.98 -13.51 11.97
CA GLN A 245 -10.13 -14.36 12.78
C GLN A 245 -9.20 -13.46 13.59
N ALA A 246 -9.44 -13.37 14.90
CA ALA A 246 -8.59 -12.66 15.84
C ALA A 246 -7.49 -13.58 16.38
N ASN A 247 -6.42 -12.99 16.95
CA ASN A 247 -5.37 -13.72 17.63
C ASN A 247 -5.92 -14.46 18.86
N ALA A 248 -5.92 -15.79 18.82
CA ALA A 248 -6.43 -16.63 19.89
C ALA A 248 -5.60 -16.61 21.18
N GLU A 249 -4.36 -16.09 21.14
CA GLU A 249 -3.54 -15.90 22.35
C GLU A 249 -3.95 -14.66 23.15
N GLU A 250 -4.58 -13.68 22.49
CA GLU A 250 -4.96 -12.39 23.08
C GLU A 250 -6.47 -12.23 23.28
N PHE A 251 -7.27 -12.83 22.39
CA PHE A 251 -8.72 -12.66 22.34
C PHE A 251 -9.45 -14.00 22.44
N ASP A 252 -10.53 -14.04 23.23
CA ASP A 252 -11.39 -15.22 23.39
C ASP A 252 -12.72 -15.12 22.60
N SER A 253 -13.13 -13.91 22.25
CA SER A 253 -14.48 -13.60 21.74
C SER A 253 -14.45 -12.46 20.73
N ILE A 254 -15.38 -12.46 19.77
CA ILE A 254 -15.60 -11.34 18.83
C ILE A 254 -16.94 -10.66 19.12
N TYR A 255 -16.96 -9.34 19.16
CA TYR A 255 -18.18 -8.53 19.32
C TYR A 255 -18.51 -7.82 18.00
N LEU A 256 -19.65 -8.16 17.40
CA LEU A 256 -20.14 -7.57 16.17
C LEU A 256 -21.32 -6.64 16.45
N TYR A 257 -21.22 -5.40 16.01
CA TYR A 257 -22.28 -4.39 16.05
C TYR A 257 -22.43 -3.70 14.69
N PHE A 258 -23.63 -3.17 14.43
CA PHE A 258 -23.97 -2.55 13.15
C PHE A 258 -24.17 -1.05 13.35
N SER A 259 -23.29 -0.23 12.78
CA SER A 259 -23.46 1.22 12.74
C SER A 259 -24.58 1.62 11.77
N THR A 260 -24.69 0.91 10.65
CA THR A 260 -25.75 1.02 9.66
C THR A 260 -26.18 -0.38 9.21
N PHE A 261 -27.46 -0.56 8.89
CA PHE A 261 -28.00 -1.81 8.36
C PHE A 261 -29.21 -1.48 7.49
N ASP A 262 -29.09 -1.73 6.20
CA ASP A 262 -30.16 -1.58 5.21
C ASP A 262 -30.09 -2.75 4.23
N VAL A 263 -30.73 -3.86 4.61
CA VAL A 263 -30.75 -5.10 3.84
C VAL A 263 -32.21 -5.54 3.68
N PRO A 264 -32.96 -4.96 2.72
CA PRO A 264 -34.34 -5.35 2.46
C PRO A 264 -34.42 -6.73 1.76
N PRO A 265 -35.49 -7.51 1.99
CA PRO A 265 -35.71 -8.76 1.26
C PRO A 265 -35.73 -8.54 -0.26
N PRO A 266 -35.20 -9.49 -1.07
CA PRO A 266 -34.83 -10.85 -0.70
C PRO A 266 -33.43 -10.98 -0.08
N ALA A 267 -32.66 -9.90 -0.02
CA ALA A 267 -31.29 -9.94 0.49
C ALA A 267 -31.22 -10.40 1.96
N THR A 268 -30.14 -11.09 2.31
CA THR A 268 -29.90 -11.61 3.65
C THR A 268 -28.47 -11.37 4.11
N LEU A 269 -28.28 -11.15 5.41
CA LEU A 269 -26.97 -11.13 6.07
C LEU A 269 -26.98 -12.16 7.19
N VAL A 270 -26.15 -13.19 7.09
CA VAL A 270 -26.07 -14.31 8.01
C VAL A 270 -24.70 -14.37 8.65
N VAL A 271 -24.68 -14.38 9.99
CA VAL A 271 -23.47 -14.57 10.77
C VAL A 271 -23.41 -16.02 11.23
N SER A 272 -22.37 -16.74 10.82
CA SER A 272 -22.16 -18.15 11.15
C SER A 272 -20.95 -18.29 12.08
N PRO A 273 -21.05 -19.08 13.15
CA PRO A 273 -19.91 -19.32 14.02
C PRO A 273 -19.00 -20.42 13.47
N ASN A 274 -17.75 -20.44 13.91
CA ASN A 274 -16.97 -21.69 13.96
C ASN A 274 -17.38 -22.57 15.15
N ASN A 275 -17.74 -21.93 16.28
CA ASN A 275 -18.22 -22.55 17.52
C ASN A 275 -19.66 -22.07 17.86
N ALA A 276 -19.91 -21.46 19.02
CA ALA A 276 -21.22 -20.93 19.38
C ALA A 276 -21.24 -19.39 19.31
N ILE A 277 -22.41 -18.82 19.01
CA ILE A 277 -22.65 -17.37 19.01
C ILE A 277 -23.79 -17.02 19.94
N ALA A 278 -23.66 -15.89 20.64
CA ALA A 278 -24.74 -15.30 21.41
C ALA A 278 -25.30 -14.07 20.68
N VAL A 279 -26.62 -13.92 20.68
CA VAL A 279 -27.28 -12.72 20.17
C VAL A 279 -27.90 -11.95 21.32
N LYS A 280 -27.61 -10.65 21.37
CA LYS A 280 -28.25 -9.71 22.30
C LYS A 280 -29.21 -8.82 21.53
N LYS A 281 -30.50 -8.93 21.83
CA LYS A 281 -31.58 -8.08 21.29
C LYS A 281 -32.39 -7.56 22.48
N SER A 282 -32.13 -6.32 22.90
CA SER A 282 -32.78 -5.68 24.07
C SER A 282 -32.59 -6.47 25.39
N GLU A 283 -31.54 -6.12 26.16
CA GLU A 283 -31.14 -6.63 27.50
C GLU A 283 -31.07 -8.16 27.73
N THR A 284 -31.56 -8.97 26.81
CA THR A 284 -31.58 -10.42 26.86
C THR A 284 -30.53 -10.99 25.92
N THR A 285 -29.71 -11.90 26.45
CA THR A 285 -28.65 -12.59 25.70
C THR A 285 -29.03 -14.05 25.56
N LYS A 286 -28.99 -14.59 24.34
CA LYS A 286 -29.28 -16.00 24.06
C LYS A 286 -28.12 -16.62 23.29
N ALA A 287 -27.51 -17.66 23.86
CA ALA A 287 -26.52 -18.49 23.19
C ALA A 287 -27.19 -19.39 22.12
N LEU A 288 -26.52 -19.58 20.99
CA LEU A 288 -26.97 -20.31 19.81
C LEU A 288 -25.77 -21.05 19.19
N ASP A 289 -26.00 -22.29 18.74
CA ASP A 289 -24.99 -23.08 18.02
C ASP A 289 -25.23 -23.09 16.49
N GLU A 290 -26.07 -22.17 16.00
CA GLU A 290 -26.56 -22.12 14.62
C GLU A 290 -26.35 -20.72 14.01
N PRO A 291 -26.25 -20.59 12.68
CA PRO A 291 -26.17 -19.31 12.00
C PRO A 291 -27.31 -18.35 12.38
N VAL A 292 -26.98 -17.07 12.49
CA VAL A 292 -27.89 -16.00 12.89
C VAL A 292 -28.15 -15.08 11.71
N LEU A 293 -29.42 -14.96 11.32
CA LEU A 293 -29.87 -13.93 10.39
C LEU A 293 -29.93 -12.57 11.09
N ILE A 294 -29.27 -11.59 10.50
CA ILE A 294 -29.31 -10.18 10.93
C ILE A 294 -30.47 -9.49 10.21
N THR A 295 -31.20 -8.69 10.98
CA THR A 295 -32.46 -8.06 10.55
C THR A 295 -32.55 -6.57 10.91
N GLU A 296 -31.69 -6.07 11.79
CA GLU A 296 -31.71 -4.67 12.26
C GLU A 296 -30.39 -4.26 12.91
N THR A 297 -30.17 -2.94 13.03
CA THR A 297 -28.94 -2.34 13.60
C THR A 297 -28.69 -2.65 15.08
N ASN A 298 -29.75 -2.91 15.86
CA ASN A 298 -29.65 -3.11 17.31
C ASN A 298 -29.32 -4.56 17.72
N GLN A 299 -29.16 -5.48 16.77
CA GLN A 299 -28.71 -6.85 17.05
C GLN A 299 -27.20 -6.86 17.23
N ILE A 300 -26.74 -7.31 18.40
CA ILE A 300 -25.32 -7.53 18.68
C ILE A 300 -25.06 -9.03 18.64
N VAL A 301 -24.05 -9.45 17.89
CA VAL A 301 -23.57 -10.85 17.88
C VAL A 301 -22.27 -10.93 18.65
N ILE A 302 -22.15 -11.91 19.52
CA ILE A 302 -20.97 -12.17 20.34
C ILE A 302 -20.53 -13.61 20.06
N SER A 303 -19.35 -13.81 19.50
CA SER A 303 -18.76 -15.15 19.32
C SER A 303 -18.15 -15.63 20.62
N ASP A 304 -18.24 -16.93 20.92
CA ASP A 304 -17.50 -17.59 22.00
C ASP A 304 -16.11 -18.10 21.56
N SER A 305 -15.69 -17.68 20.37
CA SER A 305 -14.39 -17.98 19.79
C SER A 305 -13.79 -16.71 19.18
N PRO A 306 -12.46 -16.67 18.98
CA PRO A 306 -11.81 -15.59 18.25
C PRO A 306 -12.04 -15.70 16.74
N SER A 307 -13.16 -16.30 16.30
CA SER A 307 -13.46 -16.52 14.89
C SER A 307 -14.95 -16.40 14.57
N LEU A 308 -15.28 -15.86 13.40
CA LEU A 308 -16.65 -15.63 12.94
C LEU A 308 -16.70 -15.58 11.40
N PHE A 309 -17.78 -16.11 10.81
CA PHE A 309 -18.07 -15.98 9.38
C PHE A 309 -19.30 -15.11 9.16
N ILE A 310 -19.27 -14.27 8.13
CA ILE A 310 -20.38 -13.40 7.75
C ILE A 310 -20.65 -13.63 6.27
N ASN A 311 -21.89 -13.94 5.92
CA ASN A 311 -22.33 -14.12 4.54
C ASN A 311 -23.43 -13.10 4.21
N PHE A 312 -23.27 -12.37 3.12
CA PHE A 312 -24.24 -11.44 2.58
C PHE A 312 -24.67 -11.88 1.19
N ASP A 313 -25.93 -12.23 1.04
CA ASP A 313 -26.51 -12.62 -0.24
C ASP A 313 -27.55 -11.57 -0.64
N ALA A 314 -27.28 -10.81 -1.69
CA ALA A 314 -28.20 -9.79 -2.21
C ALA A 314 -29.30 -10.36 -3.10
N ALA A 315 -29.10 -11.55 -3.67
CA ALA A 315 -30.05 -12.19 -4.59
C ALA A 315 -31.15 -12.96 -3.84
N GLY A 316 -30.80 -13.55 -2.69
CA GLY A 316 -31.69 -14.23 -1.74
C GLY A 316 -32.03 -15.68 -2.05
#